data_AF-A0A8T4ZGR6-F1
#
_entry.id   AF-A0A8T4ZGR6-F1
#
_cell.length_a   1.000
_cell.length_b   1.000
_cell.length_c   1.000
_cell.angle_alpha   90.00
_cell.angle_beta   90.00
_cell.angle_gamma   90.00
#
_symmetry.space_group_name_H-M   'P 1'
#
loop_
_entity.id
_entity.type
_entity.pdbx_description
1 polymer ?
#
loop_
_entity_poly.entity_id
_entity_poly.type
_entity_poly.pdbx_seq_one_letter_code
_entity_poly.pdbx_strand_id
1 'polypeptide(L)'
;MSSSDILAPIAAEMSIGGIGGFVVGYAIKKVAKLLVILLGIGFLVFEYFAYKGIISVDYSALTEWAEGLVGKASGLQAVVAEIIAHLPFGLTFITGFLLGLKMG
;
A
#
# COMPACT_ATOMS: atom_id res chain seq x y z
N MET A 1 31.20 17.13 -20.10
CA MET A 1 30.52 16.83 -18.82
C MET A 1 31.27 15.66 -18.21
N SER A 2 31.75 15.82 -16.97
CA SER A 2 32.49 14.76 -16.27
C SER A 2 31.51 13.68 -15.81
N SER A 3 31.91 12.41 -15.80
CA SER A 3 31.05 11.30 -15.33
C SER A 3 30.53 11.53 -13.89
N SER A 4 31.25 12.32 -13.07
CA SER A 4 30.83 12.72 -11.73
C SER A 4 29.52 13.51 -11.69
N ASP A 5 29.25 14.32 -12.72
CA ASP A 5 28.11 15.24 -12.75
C ASP A 5 26.77 14.52 -12.99
N ILE A 6 26.84 13.30 -13.52
CA ILE A 6 25.67 12.43 -13.81
C ILE A 6 25.49 11.39 -12.70
N LEU A 7 26.59 10.87 -12.12
CA LEU A 7 26.53 9.78 -11.15
C LEU A 7 26.13 10.24 -9.74
N ALA A 8 26.57 11.42 -9.31
CA ALA A 8 26.23 11.96 -8.00
C ALA A 8 24.71 12.14 -7.77
N PRO A 9 23.94 12.75 -8.70
CA PRO A 9 22.50 12.89 -8.53
C PRO A 9 21.76 11.54 -8.55
N ILE A 10 22.14 10.61 -9.42
CA ILE A 10 21.53 9.27 -9.48
C ILE A 10 21.76 8.50 -8.18
N ALA A 11 22.98 8.54 -7.63
CA ALA A 11 23.30 7.88 -6.37
C ALA A 11 22.51 8.46 -5.17
N ALA A 12 22.27 9.78 -5.17
CA ALA A 12 21.45 10.44 -4.16
C ALA A 12 19.98 10.00 -4.26
N GLU A 13 19.40 10.00 -5.46
CA GLU A 13 18.01 9.56 -5.70
C GLU A 13 17.80 8.09 -5.31
N MET A 14 18.74 7.22 -5.65
CA MET A 14 18.71 5.79 -5.32
C MET A 14 18.73 5.55 -3.80
N SER A 15 19.51 6.34 -3.07
CA SER A 15 19.63 6.22 -1.61
C SER A 15 18.33 6.66 -0.91
N ILE A 16 17.78 7.80 -1.33
CA ILE A 16 16.53 8.34 -0.78
C ILE A 16 15.35 7.43 -1.13
N GLY A 17 15.28 6.96 -2.38
CA GLY A 17 14.28 6.00 -2.83
C GLY A 17 14.31 4.71 -2.02
N GLY A 18 15.48 4.07 -1.90
CA GLY A 18 15.64 2.82 -1.15
C GLY A 18 15.29 2.93 0.34
N ILE A 19 15.82 3.94 1.04
CA ILE A 19 15.55 4.13 2.47
C ILE A 19 14.09 4.53 2.68
N GLY A 20 13.58 5.46 1.87
CA GLY A 20 12.18 5.90 1.93
C GLY A 20 11.23 4.73 1.70
N GLY A 21 11.47 3.93 0.67
CA GLY A 21 10.72 2.71 0.38
C GLY A 21 10.71 1.77 1.59
N PHE A 22 11.88 1.49 2.16
CA PHE A 22 12.00 0.61 3.33
C PHE A 22 11.18 1.09 4.54
N VAL A 23 11.30 2.36 4.91
CA VAL A 23 10.57 2.93 6.04
C VAL A 23 9.07 2.87 5.80
N VAL A 24 8.61 3.25 4.60
CA VAL A 24 7.19 3.21 4.23
C VAL A 24 6.66 1.77 4.26
N GLY A 25 7.38 0.83 3.64
CA GLY A 25 7.00 -0.58 3.63
C GLY A 25 6.88 -1.17 5.04
N TYR A 26 7.86 -0.88 5.90
CA TYR A 26 7.84 -1.33 7.29
C TYR A 26 6.65 -0.77 8.08
N ALA A 27 6.37 0.52 7.94
CA ALA A 27 5.24 1.18 8.60
C ALA A 27 3.90 0.60 8.13
N ILE A 28 3.72 0.44 6.81
CA ILE A 28 2.49 -0.13 6.23
C ILE A 28 2.23 -1.53 6.77
N LYS A 29 3.26 -2.38 6.84
CA LYS A 29 3.10 -3.75 7.32
C LYS A 29 2.64 -3.82 8.78
N LYS A 30 3.17 -2.95 9.65
CA LYS A 30 2.73 -2.85 11.05
C LYS A 30 1.28 -2.41 11.17
N VAL A 31 0.89 -1.37 10.42
CA VAL A 31 -0.48 -0.87 10.42
C VAL A 31 -1.44 -1.94 9.86
N ALA A 32 -1.05 -2.63 8.79
CA ALA A 32 -1.83 -3.70 8.19
C ALA A 32 -2.09 -4.85 9.17
N LYS A 33 -1.09 -5.27 9.97
CA LYS A 33 -1.29 -6.30 11.01
C LYS A 33 -2.38 -5.89 12.02
N LEU A 34 -2.34 -4.64 12.49
CA LEU A 34 -3.34 -4.12 13.42
C LEU A 34 -4.73 -4.06 12.78
N LEU A 35 -4.82 -3.58 11.54
CA LEU A 35 -6.08 -3.50 10.79
C LEU A 35 -6.69 -4.88 10.54
N VAL A 36 -5.89 -5.88 10.19
CA VAL A 36 -6.37 -7.26 9.97
C VAL A 36 -6.97 -7.84 11.26
N ILE A 37 -6.32 -7.62 12.41
CA ILE A 37 -6.84 -8.07 13.71
C ILE A 37 -8.17 -7.37 14.01
N LEU A 38 -8.22 -6.04 13.85
CA LEU A 38 -9.42 -5.25 14.12
C LEU A 38 -10.59 -5.65 13.21
N LEU A 39 -10.33 -5.82 11.91
CA LEU A 39 -11.33 -6.26 10.94
C LEU A 39 -11.81 -7.68 11.23
N GLY A 40 -10.91 -8.61 11.58
CA GLY A 40 -11.28 -9.98 11.91
C GLY A 40 -12.19 -10.05 13.14
N ILE A 41 -11.82 -9.35 14.22
CA ILE A 41 -12.63 -9.30 15.44
C ILE A 41 -13.97 -8.60 15.16
N GLY A 42 -13.94 -7.46 14.46
CA GLY A 42 -15.15 -6.72 14.10
C GLY A 42 -16.11 -7.57 13.26
N PHE A 43 -15.58 -8.33 12.30
CA PHE A 43 -16.36 -9.25 11.47
C PHE A 43 -17.06 -10.33 12.32
N LEU A 44 -16.32 -10.98 13.24
CA LEU A 44 -16.91 -11.99 14.15
C LEU A 44 -18.03 -11.41 15.02
N VAL A 45 -17.86 -10.17 15.51
CA VAL A 45 -18.89 -9.49 16.30
C VAL A 45 -20.13 -9.19 15.45
N PHE A 46 -19.95 -8.70 14.23
CA PHE A 46 -21.06 -8.46 13.31
C PHE A 46 -21.79 -9.75 12.94
N GLU A 47 -21.07 -10.83 12.64
CA GLU A 47 -21.66 -12.12 12.32
C GLU A 47 -22.44 -12.69 13.51
N TYR A 48 -21.95 -12.52 14.74
CA TYR A 48 -22.69 -12.89 15.95
C TYR A 48 -24.01 -12.12 16.10
N PHE A 49 -24.01 -10.81 15.88
CA PHE A 49 -25.24 -10.00 15.93
C PHE A 49 -26.22 -10.32 14.81
N ALA A 50 -25.71 -10.60 13.60
CA ALA A 50 -26.52 -11.08 12.49
C ALA A 50 -27.14 -12.44 12.80
N TYR A 51 -26.37 -13.39 13.36
CA TYR A 51 -26.86 -14.70 13.77
C TYR A 51 -27.95 -14.61 14.85
N LYS A 52 -27.81 -13.68 15.80
CA LYS A 52 -28.83 -13.41 16.82
C LYS A 52 -30.04 -12.66 16.28
N GLY A 53 -30.04 -12.25 15.02
CA GLY A 53 -31.12 -11.47 14.40
C GLY A 53 -31.22 -10.03 14.91
N ILE A 54 -30.16 -9.51 15.57
CA ILE A 54 -30.10 -8.14 16.09
C ILE A 54 -29.86 -7.16 14.92
N ILE A 55 -29.11 -7.58 13.91
CA ILE A 55 -28.76 -6.78 12.72
C ILE A 55 -29.13 -7.57 11.46
N SER A 56 -29.64 -6.89 10.44
CA SER A 56 -29.81 -7.42 9.08
C SER A 56 -28.74 -6.83 8.17
N VAL A 57 -28.10 -7.68 7.37
CA VAL A 57 -26.99 -7.30 6.49
C VAL A 57 -27.49 -7.24 5.05
N ASP A 58 -27.41 -6.05 4.43
CA ASP A 58 -27.71 -5.86 3.01
C ASP A 58 -26.47 -6.19 2.16
N TYR A 59 -26.47 -7.38 1.57
CA TYR A 59 -25.37 -7.84 0.71
C TYR A 59 -25.30 -7.11 -0.63
N SER A 60 -26.41 -6.55 -1.13
CA SER A 60 -26.42 -5.79 -2.38
C SER A 60 -25.71 -4.46 -2.21
N ALA A 61 -26.05 -3.72 -1.15
CA ALA A 61 -25.40 -2.46 -0.81
C ALA A 61 -23.89 -2.65 -0.50
N LEU A 62 -23.54 -3.75 0.17
CA LEU A 62 -22.14 -4.12 0.41
C LEU A 62 -21.37 -4.39 -0.89
N THR A 63 -21.99 -5.09 -1.84
CA THR A 63 -21.37 -5.42 -3.13
C THR A 63 -21.16 -4.16 -3.96
N GLU A 64 -22.16 -3.28 -4.05
CA GLU A 64 -22.05 -2.01 -4.77
C GLU A 64 -20.95 -1.11 -4.19
N TRP A 65 -20.86 -1.05 -2.85
CA TRP A 65 -19.77 -0.33 -2.19
C TRP A 65 -18.40 -0.93 -2.49
N ALA A 66 -18.26 -2.26 -2.47
CA ALA A 66 -17.02 -2.95 -2.78
C ALA A 66 -16.58 -2.71 -4.23
N GLU A 67 -17.51 -2.79 -5.18
CA GLU A 67 -17.26 -2.47 -6.59
C GLU A 67 -16.81 -1.01 -6.77
N GLY A 68 -17.43 -0.07 -6.04
CA GLY A 68 -17.04 1.33 -6.02
C GLY A 68 -15.61 1.57 -5.50
N LEU A 69 -15.14 0.76 -4.54
CA LEU A 69 -13.75 0.81 -4.09
C LEU A 69 -12.77 0.28 -5.15
N VAL A 70 -13.12 -0.81 -5.82
CA VAL A 70 -12.32 -1.38 -6.91
C VAL A 70 -12.23 -0.39 -8.08
N GLY A 71 -13.32 0.31 -8.41
CA GLY A 71 -13.33 1.33 -9.46
C GLY A 71 -12.42 2.54 -9.19
N LYS A 72 -12.09 2.83 -7.92
CA LYS A 72 -11.17 3.91 -7.53
C LYS A 72 -9.69 3.53 -7.66
N ALA A 73 -9.38 2.26 -7.97
CA ALA A 73 -8.00 1.82 -8.23
C ALA A 73 -7.38 2.44 -9.50
N SER A 74 -8.15 3.17 -10.32
CA SER A 74 -7.67 3.98 -11.44
C SER A 74 -6.60 5.01 -11.03
N GLY A 75 -6.63 5.50 -9.78
CA GLY A 75 -5.59 6.41 -9.26
C GLY A 75 -4.19 5.79 -9.18
N LEU A 76 -4.08 4.46 -9.19
CA LEU A 76 -2.80 3.75 -9.18
C LEU A 76 -2.04 3.93 -10.50
N GLN A 77 -2.75 4.17 -11.61
CA GLN A 77 -2.15 4.34 -12.94
C GLN A 77 -1.27 5.60 -13.00
N ALA A 78 -1.69 6.70 -12.38
CA ALA A 78 -0.89 7.92 -12.30
C ALA A 78 0.40 7.72 -11.47
N VAL A 79 0.29 6.98 -10.36
CA VAL A 79 1.46 6.62 -9.53
C VAL A 79 2.42 5.73 -10.29
N VAL A 80 1.92 4.75 -11.06
CA VAL A 80 2.74 3.89 -11.90
C VAL A 80 3.43 4.69 -13.01
N ALA A 81 2.75 5.65 -13.64
CA ALA A 81 3.34 6.52 -14.65
C ALA A 81 4.50 7.36 -14.08
N GLU A 82 4.34 7.90 -12.86
CA GLU A 82 5.39 8.67 -12.18
C GLU A 82 6.63 7.81 -11.84
N ILE A 83 6.41 6.57 -11.40
CA ILE A 83 7.49 5.61 -11.13
C ILE A 83 8.27 5.25 -12.41
N ILE A 84 7.58 5.13 -13.55
CA ILE A 84 8.20 4.88 -14.85
C ILE A 84 9.00 6.10 -15.32
N ALA A 85 8.47 7.32 -15.09
CA ALA A 85 9.15 8.56 -15.43
C ALA A 85 10.45 8.77 -14.63
N HIS A 86 10.48 8.32 -13.37
CA HIS A 86 11.63 8.40 -12.47
C HIS A 86 12.23 7.03 -12.16
N LEU A 87 12.63 6.31 -13.21
CA LEU A 87 13.03 4.89 -13.13
C LEU A 87 14.11 4.58 -12.07
N PRO A 88 15.21 5.35 -11.92
CA PRO A 88 16.25 5.07 -10.91
C PRO A 88 15.70 5.16 -9.47
N PHE A 89 14.86 6.16 -9.20
CA PHE A 89 14.18 6.31 -7.92
C PHE A 89 13.13 5.21 -7.72
N GLY A 90 12.27 4.97 -8.72
CA GLY A 90 11.18 4.00 -8.65
C GLY A 90 11.66 2.58 -8.35
N LEU A 91 12.72 2.12 -9.03
CA LEU A 91 13.30 0.78 -8.84
C LEU A 91 13.88 0.59 -7.43
N THR A 92 14.61 1.58 -6.94
CA THR A 92 15.21 1.51 -5.60
C THR A 92 14.16 1.65 -4.52
N PHE A 93 13.16 2.51 -4.72
CA PHE A 93 12.00 2.62 -3.84
C PHE A 93 11.21 1.33 -3.75
N ILE A 94 10.86 0.69 -4.85
CA ILE A 94 10.15 -0.61 -4.85
C ILE A 94 10.97 -1.67 -4.11
N THR A 95 12.27 -1.74 -4.37
CA THR A 95 13.15 -2.71 -3.72
C THR A 95 13.21 -2.48 -2.21
N GLY A 96 13.43 -1.23 -1.78
CA GLY A 96 13.39 -0.83 -0.38
C GLY A 96 12.04 -1.16 0.26
N PHE A 97 10.95 -0.82 -0.43
CA PHE A 97 9.58 -1.06 0.00
C PHE A 97 9.27 -2.52 0.25
N LEU A 98 9.62 -3.41 -0.68
CA LEU A 98 9.42 -4.85 -0.52
C LEU A 98 10.23 -5.40 0.65
N LEU A 99 11.46 -4.92 0.86
CA LEU A 99 12.26 -5.29 2.03
C LEU A 99 11.63 -4.79 3.33
N GLY A 100 11.13 -3.55 3.36
CA GLY A 100 10.40 -2.98 4.48
C GLY A 100 9.16 -3.80 4.84
N LEU A 101 8.36 -4.17 3.82
CA LEU A 101 7.17 -5.03 3.98
C LEU A 101 7.51 -6.42 4.52
N LYS A 102 8.67 -6.99 4.14
CA LYS A 102 9.13 -8.28 4.65
C LYS A 102 9.58 -8.20 6.11
N MET A 103 10.16 -7.08 6.52
CA MET A 103 10.71 -6.87 7.86
C MET A 103 9.68 -6.37 8.89
N GLY A 104 8.58 -5.75 8.44
CA GLY A 104 7.50 -5.25 9.32
C GLY A 104 6.57 -6.31 9.88
#